data_AF-A0A1M4Z8C4-F1
#
_entry.id   AF-A0A1M4Z8C4-F1
#
_cell.length_a   1.000
_cell.length_b   1.000
_cell.length_c   1.000
_cell.angle_alpha   90.00
_cell.angle_beta   90.00
_cell.angle_gamma   90.00
#
_symmetry.space_group_name_H-M   'P 1'
#
loop_
_entity.id
_entity.type
_entity.pdbx_description
1 polymer ?
#
loop_
_entity_poly.entity_id
_entity_poly.type
_entity_poly.pdbx_seq_one_letter_code
_entity_poly.pdbx_strand_id
1 'polypeptide(L)'
;MNSATPQSRRPAREWIPVLKAYRDPSLSRSIWELATTFVPYVTLWAIAWWSLASEIYWVTVPAVILTGMLMMRMFAIQHDCGHGAIFKSWTANRWLGRCLGVICIAPAAVWAKKHDVHHATHGNLDRREMGDLLTLTVSEYNAKGPLAKAAYRLYRNPYFLLAFGPFYSFFLEYRLPFRLMDRREYWISAMGTNLSIAIVLGTIYYFGGWGPILFIFVPSTLIGAFCGVWVFYIQHQFEGVEWDHQGNWSVHDSALYGSSYYVLPGWLNWFSCNVGIHHVHHLYARIAFYRLPEVLRDHPELAGTNRVTFRDSLKCMKLKLWDEDTRRMVGFAAADAKAAQGVLAPAE
;
A
#
# COMPACT_ATOMS: atom_id res chain seq x y z
N MET A 1 -24.32 -31.41 16.24
CA MET A 1 -23.64 -30.32 16.98
C MET A 1 -22.18 -30.71 17.13
N ASN A 2 -21.30 -30.19 16.27
CA ASN A 2 -19.85 -30.29 16.46
C ASN A 2 -19.38 -28.94 16.99
N SER A 3 -19.33 -28.82 18.30
CA SER A 3 -18.64 -27.73 19.01
C SER A 3 -17.13 -27.94 18.84
N ALA A 4 -16.59 -27.52 17.69
CA ALA A 4 -15.17 -27.32 17.57
C ALA A 4 -14.80 -26.15 18.49
N THR A 5 -14.09 -26.45 19.57
CA THR A 5 -13.45 -25.45 20.44
C THR A 5 -12.62 -24.53 19.55
N PRO A 6 -12.72 -23.19 19.66
CA PRO A 6 -11.86 -22.31 18.90
C PRO A 6 -10.42 -22.62 19.28
N GLN A 7 -9.66 -23.20 18.35
CA GLN A 7 -8.24 -23.46 18.56
C GLN A 7 -7.60 -22.09 18.82
N SER A 8 -7.03 -21.89 20.02
CA SER A 8 -6.44 -20.60 20.40
C SER A 8 -5.39 -20.24 19.35
N ARG A 9 -5.59 -19.11 18.64
CA ARG A 9 -4.63 -18.63 17.65
C ARG A 9 -3.28 -18.45 18.32
N ARG A 10 -2.20 -18.88 17.65
CA ARG A 10 -0.84 -18.69 18.14
C ARG A 10 -0.57 -17.18 18.30
N PRO A 11 -0.08 -16.69 19.45
CA PRO A 11 0.26 -15.27 19.58
C PRO A 11 1.22 -14.83 18.47
N ALA A 12 0.94 -13.71 17.81
CA ALA A 12 1.70 -13.31 16.61
C ALA A 12 3.19 -13.08 16.91
N ARG A 13 3.53 -12.66 18.13
CA ARG A 13 4.91 -12.49 18.58
C ARG A 13 5.75 -13.77 18.49
N GLU A 14 5.13 -14.94 18.65
CA GLU A 14 5.83 -16.23 18.59
C GLU A 14 6.28 -16.61 17.16
N TRP A 15 5.70 -15.97 16.14
CA TRP A 15 6.14 -16.13 14.76
C TRP A 15 7.44 -15.39 14.46
N ILE A 16 7.81 -14.37 15.23
CA ILE A 16 8.99 -13.53 14.95
C ILE A 16 10.29 -14.35 14.84
N PRO A 17 10.61 -15.28 15.77
CA PRO A 17 11.82 -16.11 15.64
C PRO A 17 11.80 -17.01 14.40
N VAL A 18 10.62 -17.49 14.01
CA VAL A 18 10.42 -18.32 12.82
C VAL A 18 10.66 -17.49 11.55
N LEU A 19 9.99 -16.34 11.44
CA LEU A 19 10.08 -15.43 10.30
C LEU A 19 11.48 -14.85 10.12
N LYS A 20 12.24 -14.68 11.21
CA LYS A 20 13.65 -14.23 11.18
C LYS A 20 14.53 -15.11 10.28
N ALA A 21 14.23 -16.39 10.10
CA ALA A 21 14.97 -17.29 9.21
C ALA A 21 14.88 -16.89 7.72
N TYR A 22 13.87 -16.11 7.35
CA TYR A 22 13.61 -15.69 5.96
C TYR A 22 14.08 -14.26 5.66
N ARG A 23 14.70 -13.58 6.63
CA ARG A 23 15.03 -12.15 6.51
C ARG A 23 16.21 -11.82 5.59
N ASP A 24 17.12 -12.76 5.39
CA ASP A 24 18.38 -12.46 4.71
C ASP A 24 18.16 -12.47 3.19
N PRO A 25 18.46 -11.39 2.47
CA PRO A 25 18.28 -11.35 1.03
C PRO A 25 19.35 -12.13 0.28
N SER A 26 18.98 -12.59 -0.91
CA SER A 26 19.91 -13.13 -1.90
C SER A 26 20.31 -12.05 -2.89
N LEU A 27 21.61 -11.74 -2.97
CA LEU A 27 22.12 -10.68 -3.86
C LEU A 27 21.77 -10.94 -5.33
N SER A 28 21.98 -12.17 -5.80
CA SER A 28 21.67 -12.56 -7.18
C SER A 28 20.18 -12.44 -7.47
N ARG A 29 19.33 -12.85 -6.52
CA ARG A 29 17.88 -12.71 -6.66
C ARG A 29 17.46 -11.25 -6.67
N SER A 30 17.97 -10.42 -5.77
CA SER A 30 17.65 -8.99 -5.74
C SER A 30 18.06 -8.28 -7.03
N ILE A 31 19.24 -8.58 -7.59
CA ILE A 31 19.67 -8.04 -8.88
C ILE A 31 18.75 -8.52 -10.01
N TRP A 32 18.36 -9.80 -10.01
CA TRP A 32 17.42 -10.34 -11.00
C TRP A 32 16.06 -9.64 -10.95
N GLU A 33 15.51 -9.42 -9.76
CA GLU A 33 14.22 -8.73 -9.60
C GLU A 33 14.30 -7.27 -10.06
N LEU A 34 15.44 -6.60 -9.84
CA LEU A 34 15.69 -5.25 -10.34
C LEU A 34 15.79 -5.23 -11.85
N ALA A 35 16.59 -6.12 -12.44
CA ALA A 35 16.78 -6.20 -13.89
C ALA A 35 15.47 -6.52 -14.62
N THR A 36 14.72 -7.51 -14.14
CA THR A 36 13.43 -7.92 -14.72
C THR A 36 12.31 -6.89 -14.51
N THR A 37 12.53 -5.86 -13.70
CA THR A 37 11.58 -4.76 -13.53
C THR A 37 12.01 -3.52 -14.31
N PHE A 38 13.26 -3.09 -14.14
CA PHE A 38 13.77 -1.84 -14.70
C PHE A 38 14.00 -1.92 -16.21
N VAL A 39 14.55 -3.03 -16.71
CA VAL A 39 14.77 -3.19 -18.16
C VAL A 39 13.45 -3.15 -18.93
N PRO A 40 12.41 -3.96 -18.57
CA PRO A 40 11.12 -3.86 -19.24
C PRO A 40 10.46 -2.49 -19.08
N TYR A 41 10.64 -1.81 -17.94
CA TYR A 41 10.08 -0.47 -17.74
C TYR A 41 10.65 0.53 -18.74
N VAL A 42 11.99 0.59 -18.87
CA VAL A 42 12.65 1.49 -19.82
C VAL A 42 12.31 1.12 -21.27
N THR A 43 12.29 -0.19 -21.58
CA THR A 43 11.91 -0.66 -22.93
C THR A 43 10.47 -0.28 -23.27
N LEU A 44 9.52 -0.47 -22.36
CA LEU A 44 8.12 -0.09 -22.59
C LEU A 44 7.94 1.42 -22.69
N TRP A 45 8.71 2.21 -21.94
CA TRP A 45 8.74 3.66 -22.08
C TRP A 45 9.23 4.08 -23.48
N ALA A 46 10.29 3.46 -23.97
CA ALA A 46 10.82 3.72 -25.32
C ALA A 46 9.82 3.31 -26.41
N ILE A 47 9.17 2.15 -26.25
CA ILE A 47 8.11 1.70 -27.16
C ILE A 47 6.94 2.69 -27.14
N ALA A 48 6.46 3.09 -25.96
CA ALA A 48 5.35 4.02 -25.83
C ALA A 48 5.67 5.39 -26.46
N TRP A 49 6.91 5.88 -26.30
CA TRP A 49 7.33 7.13 -26.92
C TRP A 49 7.39 7.00 -28.43
N TRP A 50 8.09 5.98 -28.95
CA TRP A 50 8.19 5.74 -30.38
C TRP A 50 6.81 5.56 -31.04
N SER A 51 5.92 4.78 -30.43
CA SER A 51 4.58 4.54 -30.96
C SER A 51 3.70 5.79 -30.86
N LEU A 52 3.82 6.59 -29.80
CA LEU A 52 3.13 7.88 -29.69
C LEU A 52 3.57 8.86 -30.78
N ALA A 53 4.88 8.98 -31.02
CA ALA A 53 5.44 9.84 -32.05
C ALA A 53 5.07 9.38 -33.48
N SER A 54 4.78 8.08 -33.64
CA SER A 54 4.37 7.47 -34.90
C SER A 54 2.83 7.37 -35.04
N GLU A 55 2.07 7.94 -34.10
CA GLU A 55 0.60 7.90 -34.04
C GLU A 55 -0.01 6.48 -33.96
N ILE A 56 0.77 5.49 -33.50
CA ILE A 56 0.37 4.08 -33.35
C ILE A 56 -0.26 3.87 -31.96
N TYR A 57 -1.42 4.50 -31.73
CA TYR A 57 -2.04 4.55 -30.39
C TYR A 57 -2.41 3.19 -29.81
N TRP A 58 -2.73 2.20 -30.64
CA TRP A 58 -3.05 0.85 -30.19
C TRP A 58 -1.84 0.10 -29.60
N VAL A 59 -0.60 0.55 -29.88
CA VAL A 59 0.63 0.11 -29.20
C VAL A 59 0.91 0.98 -27.98
N THR A 60 0.72 2.30 -28.10
CA THR A 60 0.96 3.27 -27.02
C THR A 60 0.14 2.92 -25.77
N VAL A 61 -1.16 2.67 -25.92
CA VAL A 61 -2.04 2.46 -24.76
C VAL A 61 -1.65 1.21 -23.95
N PRO A 62 -1.48 0.01 -24.53
CA PRO A 62 -0.98 -1.15 -23.78
C PRO A 62 0.41 -0.93 -23.17
N ALA A 63 1.32 -0.26 -23.87
CA ALA A 63 2.66 0.03 -23.35
C ALA A 63 2.61 0.93 -22.10
N VAL A 64 1.74 1.95 -22.10
CA VAL A 64 1.51 2.84 -20.94
C VAL A 64 0.90 2.08 -19.76
N ILE A 65 -0.07 1.19 -20.00
CA ILE A 65 -0.67 0.36 -18.95
C ILE A 65 0.39 -0.53 -18.30
N LEU A 66 1.17 -1.25 -19.10
CA LEU A 66 2.22 -2.14 -18.60
C LEU A 66 3.34 -1.36 -17.89
N THR A 67 3.68 -0.16 -18.38
CA THR A 67 4.60 0.76 -17.71
C THR A 67 4.08 1.13 -16.31
N GLY A 68 2.78 1.42 -16.19
CA GLY A 68 2.15 1.70 -14.89
C GLY A 68 2.16 0.50 -13.94
N MET A 69 1.91 -0.71 -14.44
CA MET A 69 2.01 -1.93 -13.65
C MET A 69 3.45 -2.19 -13.16
N LEU A 70 4.46 -1.94 -14.00
CA LEU A 70 5.87 -1.99 -13.58
C LEU A 70 6.23 -0.87 -12.60
N MET A 71 5.56 0.28 -12.68
CA MET A 71 5.75 1.34 -11.70
C MET A 71 5.23 0.95 -10.31
N MET A 72 4.09 0.27 -10.22
CA MET A 72 3.64 -0.37 -8.98
C MET A 72 4.69 -1.35 -8.46
N ARG A 73 5.25 -2.18 -9.34
CA ARG A 73 6.31 -3.13 -8.96
C ARG A 73 7.57 -2.44 -8.43
N MET A 74 8.05 -1.39 -9.10
CA MET A 74 9.18 -0.58 -8.64
C MET A 74 8.90 0.08 -7.29
N PHE A 75 7.67 0.55 -7.07
CA PHE A 75 7.27 1.12 -5.80
C PHE A 75 7.28 0.07 -4.68
N ALA A 76 6.83 -1.17 -4.95
CA ALA A 76 6.93 -2.27 -3.99
C ALA A 76 8.40 -2.63 -3.66
N ILE A 77 9.30 -2.57 -4.65
CA ILE A 77 10.75 -2.76 -4.42
C ILE A 77 11.33 -1.60 -3.60
N GLN A 78 10.92 -0.35 -3.89
CA GLN A 78 11.28 0.82 -3.09
C GLN A 78 10.79 0.68 -1.64
N HIS A 79 9.58 0.19 -1.46
CA HIS A 79 8.99 -0.11 -0.15
C HIS A 79 9.87 -1.07 0.65
N ASP A 80 10.28 -2.19 0.04
CA ASP A 80 11.17 -3.18 0.67
C ASP A 80 12.57 -2.61 0.96
N CYS A 81 13.05 -1.65 0.15
CA CYS A 81 14.26 -0.91 0.46
C CYS A 81 14.13 -0.08 1.74
N GLY A 82 12.95 0.50 2.00
CA GLY A 82 12.63 1.21 3.24
C GLY A 82 12.81 0.33 4.48
N HIS A 83 12.49 -0.96 4.34
CA HIS A 83 12.65 -1.97 5.39
C HIS A 83 14.05 -2.62 5.42
N GLY A 84 14.92 -2.28 4.47
CA GLY A 84 16.24 -2.90 4.31
C GLY A 84 16.19 -4.36 3.87
N ALA A 85 15.14 -4.76 3.17
CA ALA A 85 14.86 -6.15 2.80
C ALA A 85 15.52 -6.56 1.47
N ILE A 86 15.83 -5.62 0.56
CA ILE A 86 16.36 -5.96 -0.77
C ILE A 86 17.86 -6.32 -0.73
N PHE A 87 18.67 -5.63 0.07
CA PHE A 87 20.10 -5.91 0.21
C PHE A 87 20.53 -6.07 1.67
N LYS A 88 21.63 -6.79 1.92
CA LYS A 88 22.25 -6.84 3.26
C LYS A 88 22.78 -5.47 3.71
N SER A 89 23.23 -4.65 2.75
CA SER A 89 23.75 -3.30 3.01
C SER A 89 22.61 -2.28 3.14
N TRP A 90 22.47 -1.66 4.31
CA TRP A 90 21.51 -0.58 4.53
C TRP A 90 21.74 0.60 3.57
N THR A 91 23.00 0.94 3.30
CA THR A 91 23.37 2.02 2.37
C THR A 91 22.91 1.70 0.94
N ALA A 92 23.04 0.45 0.49
CA ALA A 92 22.58 0.03 -0.83
C ALA A 92 21.05 0.16 -0.96
N ASN A 93 20.29 -0.32 0.05
CA ASN A 93 18.84 -0.13 0.08
C ASN A 93 18.46 1.36 0.07
N ARG A 94 19.15 2.19 0.87
CA ARG A 94 18.84 3.63 0.96
C ARG A 94 19.04 4.34 -0.38
N TRP A 95 20.11 4.03 -1.11
CA TRP A 95 20.37 4.63 -2.42
C TRP A 95 19.42 4.11 -3.49
N LEU A 96 19.20 2.80 -3.55
CA LEU A 96 18.22 2.22 -4.47
C LEU A 96 16.83 2.81 -4.23
N GLY A 97 16.38 2.87 -2.98
CA GLY A 97 15.09 3.46 -2.61
C GLY A 97 14.97 4.93 -3.03
N ARG A 98 16.04 5.72 -2.94
CA ARG A 98 16.06 7.10 -3.45
C ARG A 98 15.94 7.17 -4.96
N CYS A 99 16.66 6.33 -5.70
CA CYS A 99 16.59 6.29 -7.16
C CYS A 99 15.19 5.86 -7.63
N LEU A 100 14.64 4.79 -7.06
CA LEU A 100 13.27 4.36 -7.35
C LEU A 100 12.25 5.41 -6.91
N GLY A 101 12.50 6.13 -5.81
CA GLY A 101 11.66 7.23 -5.35
C GLY A 101 11.51 8.38 -6.35
N VAL A 102 12.51 8.63 -7.19
CA VAL A 102 12.38 9.59 -8.30
C VAL A 102 11.42 9.06 -9.36
N ILE A 103 11.58 7.80 -9.75
CA ILE A 103 10.77 7.16 -10.80
C ILE A 103 9.30 7.02 -10.34
N CYS A 104 9.10 6.55 -9.12
CA CYS A 104 7.78 6.39 -8.49
C CYS A 104 7.23 7.69 -7.91
N ILE A 105 7.92 8.82 -8.08
CA ILE A 105 7.52 10.14 -7.61
C ILE A 105 7.24 10.20 -6.10
N ALA A 106 7.88 9.33 -5.31
CA ALA A 106 7.69 9.18 -3.87
C ALA A 106 9.03 9.39 -3.14
N PRO A 107 9.20 10.48 -2.36
CA PRO A 107 10.45 10.77 -1.68
C PRO A 107 10.76 9.71 -0.61
N ALA A 108 11.82 8.94 -0.86
CA ALA A 108 12.08 7.68 -0.15
C ALA A 108 12.07 7.78 1.37
N ALA A 109 12.73 8.78 1.98
CA ALA A 109 12.79 8.88 3.44
C ALA A 109 11.46 9.35 4.07
N VAL A 110 10.75 10.26 3.40
CA VAL A 110 9.44 10.75 3.84
C VAL A 110 8.44 9.61 3.79
N TRP A 111 8.40 8.92 2.65
CA TRP A 111 7.51 7.79 2.45
C TRP A 111 7.82 6.66 3.45
N ALA A 112 9.09 6.26 3.57
CA ALA A 112 9.51 5.20 4.49
C ALA A 112 9.14 5.54 5.94
N LYS A 113 9.35 6.78 6.40
CA LYS A 113 8.95 7.17 7.76
C LYS A 113 7.44 7.09 7.98
N LYS A 114 6.63 7.58 7.03
CA LYS A 114 5.16 7.49 7.12
C LYS A 114 4.72 6.02 7.17
N HIS A 115 5.39 5.17 6.40
CA HIS A 115 5.11 3.74 6.36
C HIS A 115 5.60 2.99 7.60
N ASP A 116 6.72 3.38 8.22
CA ASP A 116 7.14 2.84 9.52
C ASP A 116 6.12 3.15 10.61
N VAL A 117 5.54 4.36 10.59
CA VAL A 117 4.44 4.72 11.50
C VAL A 117 3.22 3.83 11.24
N HIS A 118 2.85 3.63 9.96
CA HIS A 118 1.79 2.71 9.57
C HIS A 118 1.97 1.30 10.17
N HIS A 119 3.15 0.69 9.99
CA HIS A 119 3.46 -0.62 10.59
C HIS A 119 3.38 -0.61 12.13
N ALA A 120 3.70 0.52 12.75
CA ALA A 120 3.72 0.67 14.21
C ALA A 120 2.36 1.04 14.82
N THR A 121 1.36 1.43 14.02
CA THR A 121 0.06 1.91 14.52
C THR A 121 -1.16 1.35 13.80
N HIS A 122 -0.98 0.51 12.78
CA HIS A 122 -2.09 -0.12 12.06
C HIS A 122 -3.07 -0.80 13.02
N GLY A 123 -4.37 -0.64 12.75
CA GLY A 123 -5.45 -1.20 13.57
C GLY A 123 -5.63 -0.55 14.94
N ASN A 124 -4.90 0.52 15.26
CA ASN A 124 -5.05 1.25 16.51
C ASN A 124 -5.98 2.46 16.33
N LEU A 125 -7.15 2.43 16.97
CA LEU A 125 -8.15 3.51 16.88
C LEU A 125 -7.62 4.82 17.48
N ASP A 126 -6.70 4.79 18.43
CA ASP A 126 -6.18 6.00 19.07
C ASP A 126 -5.04 6.65 18.28
N ARG A 127 -4.49 5.96 17.25
CA ARG A 127 -3.28 6.39 16.54
C ARG A 127 -3.42 6.37 15.01
N ARG A 128 -4.47 7.01 14.49
CA ARG A 128 -4.82 7.08 13.05
C ARG A 128 -4.23 8.31 12.33
N GLU A 129 -3.22 8.95 12.90
CA GLU A 129 -2.73 10.27 12.46
C GLU A 129 -1.88 10.22 11.18
N MET A 130 -1.23 9.11 10.86
CA MET A 130 -0.27 9.01 9.77
C MET A 130 -0.14 7.58 9.27
N GLY A 131 -0.15 7.39 7.95
CA GLY A 131 0.10 6.09 7.33
C GLY A 131 -1.18 5.33 6.95
N ASP A 132 -2.23 5.43 7.75
CA ASP A 132 -3.51 4.76 7.52
C ASP A 132 -4.55 5.61 6.79
N LEU A 133 -5.51 4.91 6.17
CA LEU A 133 -6.77 5.52 5.76
C LEU A 133 -7.64 5.74 6.99
N LEU A 134 -8.13 6.97 7.18
CA LEU A 134 -9.00 7.29 8.30
C LEU A 134 -10.22 6.36 8.30
N THR A 135 -10.32 5.56 9.35
CA THR A 135 -11.44 4.64 9.56
C THR A 135 -12.10 5.04 10.86
N LEU A 136 -13.30 5.63 10.74
CA LEU A 136 -14.11 6.00 11.89
C LEU A 136 -14.86 4.79 12.44
N THR A 137 -15.11 4.82 13.74
CA THR A 137 -16.06 3.90 14.37
C THR A 137 -17.51 4.31 14.03
N VAL A 138 -18.46 3.41 14.26
CA VAL A 138 -19.89 3.69 14.08
C VAL A 138 -20.35 4.80 15.04
N SER A 139 -19.83 4.83 16.28
CA SER A 139 -20.11 5.87 17.28
C SER A 139 -19.57 7.22 16.83
N GLU A 140 -18.28 7.30 16.46
CA GLU A 140 -17.61 8.52 15.96
C GLU A 140 -18.30 9.08 14.71
N TYR A 141 -18.69 8.22 13.77
CA TYR A 141 -19.40 8.63 12.58
C TYR A 141 -20.79 9.17 12.91
N ASN A 142 -21.51 8.53 13.84
CA ASN A 142 -22.87 8.95 14.18
C ASN A 142 -22.93 10.21 15.05
N ALA A 143 -21.89 10.50 15.82
CA ALA A 143 -21.72 11.75 16.56
C ALA A 143 -21.49 12.97 15.64
N LYS A 144 -21.14 12.77 14.37
CA LYS A 144 -20.89 13.85 13.40
C LYS A 144 -22.18 14.44 12.83
N GLY A 145 -22.17 15.75 12.62
CA GLY A 145 -23.24 16.45 11.89
C GLY A 145 -23.33 16.05 10.40
N PRO A 146 -24.43 16.41 9.70
CA PRO A 146 -24.70 15.94 8.34
C PRO A 146 -23.59 16.25 7.33
N LEU A 147 -22.99 17.44 7.40
CA LEU A 147 -21.91 17.85 6.49
C LEU A 147 -20.64 17.01 6.68
N ALA A 148 -20.26 16.74 7.93
CA ALA A 148 -19.10 15.92 8.24
C ALA A 148 -19.32 14.44 7.85
N LYS A 149 -20.55 13.91 8.01
CA LYS A 149 -20.93 12.60 7.47
C LYS A 149 -20.82 12.56 5.94
N ALA A 150 -21.31 13.59 5.24
CA ALA A 150 -21.23 13.68 3.78
C ALA A 150 -19.77 13.73 3.28
N ALA A 151 -18.93 14.54 3.94
CA ALA A 151 -17.50 14.61 3.63
C ALA A 151 -16.81 13.25 3.84
N TYR A 152 -17.11 12.56 4.95
CA TYR A 152 -16.54 11.23 5.21
C TYR A 152 -17.04 10.17 4.19
N ARG A 153 -18.31 10.23 3.77
CA ARG A 153 -18.84 9.37 2.71
C ARG A 153 -18.15 9.58 1.37
N LEU A 154 -17.83 10.82 1.01
CA LEU A 154 -17.05 11.14 -0.18
C LEU A 154 -15.61 10.61 -0.04
N TYR A 155 -14.95 10.89 1.08
CA TYR A 155 -13.60 10.39 1.38
C TYR A 155 -13.51 8.87 1.30
N ARG A 156 -14.50 8.13 1.84
CA ARG A 156 -14.56 6.66 1.81
C ARG A 156 -15.26 6.10 0.56
N ASN A 157 -15.68 6.93 -0.40
CA ASN A 157 -16.18 6.42 -1.66
C ASN A 157 -15.00 5.79 -2.43
N PRO A 158 -15.07 4.50 -2.82
CA PRO A 158 -13.92 3.82 -3.40
C PRO A 158 -13.49 4.45 -4.74
N TYR A 159 -14.42 4.97 -5.54
CA TYR A 159 -14.06 5.64 -6.80
C TYR A 159 -13.33 6.95 -6.56
N PHE A 160 -13.83 7.75 -5.61
CA PHE A 160 -13.14 8.99 -5.22
C PHE A 160 -11.77 8.68 -4.62
N LEU A 161 -11.71 7.76 -3.65
CA LEU A 161 -10.48 7.40 -2.96
C LEU A 161 -9.43 6.84 -3.91
N LEU A 162 -9.82 5.92 -4.80
CA LEU A 162 -8.89 5.26 -5.72
C LEU A 162 -8.53 6.11 -6.94
N ALA A 163 -9.34 7.10 -7.33
CA ALA A 163 -8.98 8.02 -8.41
C ALA A 163 -8.20 9.24 -7.88
N PHE A 164 -8.77 9.93 -6.89
CA PHE A 164 -8.22 11.17 -6.37
C PHE A 164 -7.08 10.95 -5.37
N GLY A 165 -7.19 9.94 -4.51
CA GLY A 165 -6.16 9.64 -3.49
C GLY A 165 -4.76 9.45 -4.08
N PRO A 166 -4.58 8.57 -5.09
CA PRO A 166 -3.29 8.41 -5.76
C PRO A 166 -2.77 9.70 -6.39
N PHE A 167 -3.62 10.44 -7.09
CA PHE A 167 -3.23 11.72 -7.68
C PHE A 167 -2.74 12.69 -6.59
N TYR A 168 -3.55 12.88 -5.54
CA TYR A 168 -3.22 13.78 -4.43
C TYR A 168 -1.90 13.39 -3.77
N SER A 169 -1.73 12.11 -3.37
CA SER A 169 -0.52 11.69 -2.65
C SER A 169 0.74 11.84 -3.49
N PHE A 170 0.74 11.35 -4.74
CA PHE A 170 1.95 11.30 -5.55
C PHE A 170 2.28 12.62 -6.24
N PHE A 171 1.29 13.34 -6.76
CA PHE A 171 1.53 14.60 -7.48
C PHE A 171 1.59 15.82 -6.54
N LEU A 172 0.88 15.81 -5.41
CA LEU A 172 0.75 16.99 -4.54
C LEU A 172 1.41 16.78 -3.17
N GLU A 173 0.92 15.83 -2.37
CA GLU A 173 1.36 15.66 -0.97
C GLU A 173 2.87 15.38 -0.89
N TYR A 174 3.37 14.47 -1.72
CA TYR A 174 4.78 14.08 -1.75
C TYR A 174 5.74 15.14 -2.30
N ARG A 175 5.25 16.33 -2.69
CA ARG A 175 6.13 17.46 -3.01
C ARG A 175 6.75 18.05 -1.74
N LEU A 176 6.12 17.89 -0.58
CA LEU A 176 6.60 18.42 0.70
C LEU A 176 6.59 17.32 1.77
N PRO A 177 7.46 17.39 2.80
CA PRO A 177 7.47 16.42 3.87
C PRO A 177 6.33 16.68 4.88
N PHE A 178 5.08 16.83 4.43
CA PHE A 178 3.94 17.11 5.29
C PHE A 178 3.85 16.12 6.45
N ARG A 179 3.61 16.64 7.67
CA ARG A 179 3.67 15.96 8.97
C ARG A 179 5.07 15.48 9.42
N LEU A 180 6.12 15.82 8.68
CA LEU A 180 7.54 15.51 8.95
C LEU A 180 8.45 16.72 8.66
N MET A 181 7.92 17.93 8.75
CA MET A 181 8.62 19.18 8.36
C MET A 181 9.62 19.66 9.42
N ASP A 182 9.62 19.04 10.60
CA ASP A 182 10.47 19.33 11.75
C ASP A 182 11.93 18.87 11.57
N ARG A 183 12.20 17.93 10.64
CA ARG A 183 13.55 17.40 10.42
C ARG A 183 14.10 17.68 9.03
N ARG A 184 15.34 18.17 8.98
CA ARG A 184 16.08 18.50 7.74
C ARG A 184 16.19 17.34 6.75
N GLU A 185 16.27 16.10 7.25
CA GLU A 185 16.46 14.91 6.41
C GLU A 185 15.28 14.67 5.47
N TYR A 186 14.07 14.99 5.91
CA TYR A 186 12.85 14.83 5.14
C TYR A 186 12.71 15.92 4.09
N TRP A 187 13.13 17.14 4.40
CA TRP A 187 13.26 18.22 3.41
C TRP A 187 14.27 17.87 2.32
N ILE A 188 15.46 17.38 2.68
CA ILE A 188 16.47 16.94 1.71
C ILE A 188 15.90 15.83 0.82
N SER A 189 15.18 14.86 1.40
CA SER A 189 14.56 13.79 0.62
C SER A 189 13.47 14.30 -0.32
N ALA A 190 12.56 15.16 0.13
CA ALA A 190 11.48 15.70 -0.68
C ALA A 190 12.03 16.60 -1.80
N MET A 191 12.88 17.57 -1.46
CA MET A 191 13.42 18.54 -2.43
C MET A 191 14.39 17.89 -3.41
N GLY A 192 15.22 16.95 -2.96
CA GLY A 192 16.10 16.19 -3.86
C GLY A 192 15.30 15.34 -4.86
N THR A 193 14.17 14.77 -4.43
CA THR A 193 13.26 14.05 -5.33
C THR A 193 12.60 15.00 -6.31
N ASN A 194 12.07 16.15 -5.85
CA ASN A 194 11.47 17.17 -6.71
C ASN A 194 12.43 17.68 -7.78
N LEU A 195 13.67 18.01 -7.39
CA LEU A 195 14.71 18.47 -8.33
C LEU A 195 15.01 17.38 -9.37
N SER A 196 15.15 16.13 -8.94
CA SER A 196 15.41 15.01 -9.86
C SER A 196 14.26 14.79 -10.85
N ILE A 197 13.01 14.87 -10.37
CA ILE A 197 11.82 14.79 -11.24
C ILE A 197 11.78 15.95 -12.22
N ALA A 198 12.07 17.18 -11.77
CA ALA A 198 12.11 18.34 -12.64
C ALA A 198 13.18 18.20 -13.75
N ILE A 199 14.35 17.65 -13.43
CA ILE A 199 15.40 17.35 -14.41
C ILE A 199 14.94 16.28 -15.41
N VAL A 200 14.35 15.19 -14.93
CA VAL A 200 13.86 14.09 -15.80
C VAL A 200 12.74 14.59 -16.71
N LEU A 201 11.71 15.24 -16.17
CA LEU A 201 10.59 15.78 -16.95
C LEU A 201 11.02 16.92 -17.87
N GLY A 202 11.96 17.76 -17.43
CA GLY A 202 12.56 18.80 -18.27
C GLY A 202 13.32 18.22 -19.46
N THR A 203 14.03 17.11 -19.25
CA THR A 203 14.71 16.37 -20.33
C THR A 203 13.69 15.77 -21.30
N ILE A 204 12.64 15.12 -20.79
CA ILE A 204 11.55 14.57 -21.63
C ILE A 204 10.88 15.68 -22.43
N TYR A 205 10.58 16.81 -21.79
CA TYR A 205 9.99 17.98 -22.45
C TYR A 205 10.89 18.54 -23.54
N TYR A 206 12.19 18.67 -23.28
CA TYR A 206 13.15 19.19 -24.26
C TYR A 206 13.18 18.36 -25.55
N PHE A 207 13.11 17.02 -25.45
CA PHE A 207 13.17 16.13 -26.63
C PHE A 207 11.82 15.81 -27.25
N GLY A 208 10.73 15.79 -26.47
CA GLY A 208 9.42 15.30 -26.92
C GLY A 208 8.25 16.24 -26.68
N GLY A 209 8.49 17.42 -26.10
CA GLY A 209 7.45 18.36 -25.72
C GLY A 209 6.48 17.80 -24.67
N TRP A 210 5.24 18.27 -24.71
CA TRP A 210 4.20 17.87 -23.75
C TRP A 210 3.66 16.45 -23.99
N GLY A 211 3.77 15.91 -25.20
CA GLY A 211 3.16 14.64 -25.60
C GLY A 211 3.53 13.47 -24.67
N PRO A 212 4.83 13.10 -24.54
CA PRO A 212 5.25 12.02 -23.65
C PRO A 212 4.90 12.26 -22.17
N ILE A 213 4.87 13.51 -21.72
CA ILE A 213 4.51 13.83 -20.33
C ILE A 213 3.02 13.53 -20.10
N LEU A 214 2.14 14.08 -20.95
CA LEU A 214 0.70 13.98 -20.77
C LEU A 214 0.14 12.59 -21.12
N PHE A 215 0.73 11.90 -22.10
CA PHE A 215 0.21 10.63 -22.61
C PHE A 215 0.99 9.38 -22.18
N ILE A 216 2.17 9.53 -21.56
CA ILE A 216 2.96 8.40 -21.04
C ILE A 216 3.22 8.56 -19.54
N PHE A 217 3.93 9.62 -19.13
CA PHE A 217 4.32 9.81 -17.74
C PHE A 217 3.12 9.91 -16.79
N VAL A 218 2.21 10.86 -17.03
CA VAL A 218 1.03 11.07 -16.19
C VAL A 218 0.14 9.83 -16.10
N PRO A 219 -0.32 9.21 -17.21
CA PRO A 219 -1.21 8.06 -17.13
C PRO A 219 -0.53 6.81 -16.56
N SER A 220 0.72 6.49 -16.94
CA SER A 220 1.42 5.34 -16.33
C SER A 220 1.62 5.52 -14.83
N THR A 221 1.86 6.76 -14.38
CA THR A 221 1.90 7.11 -12.95
C THR A 221 0.59 6.87 -12.26
N LEU A 222 -0.51 7.38 -12.80
CA LEU A 222 -1.81 7.22 -12.18
C LEU A 222 -2.23 5.75 -12.12
N ILE A 223 -1.90 4.96 -13.15
CA ILE A 223 -2.13 3.50 -13.15
C ILE A 223 -1.32 2.82 -12.03
N GLY A 224 0.00 3.09 -11.96
CA GLY A 224 0.85 2.50 -10.92
C GLY A 224 0.39 2.88 -9.51
N ALA A 225 0.07 4.16 -9.30
CA ALA A 225 -0.39 4.68 -8.03
C ALA A 225 -1.79 4.13 -7.65
N PHE A 226 -2.71 4.01 -8.62
CA PHE A 226 -4.01 3.34 -8.44
C PHE A 226 -3.81 1.89 -7.99
N CYS A 227 -2.96 1.12 -8.69
CA CYS A 227 -2.69 -0.28 -8.34
C CYS A 227 -2.10 -0.40 -6.92
N GLY A 228 -1.18 0.49 -6.54
CA GLY A 228 -0.59 0.52 -5.20
C GLY A 228 -1.61 0.81 -4.11
N VAL A 229 -2.41 1.87 -4.27
CA VAL A 229 -3.44 2.24 -3.30
C VAL A 229 -4.54 1.17 -3.24
N TRP A 230 -4.89 0.53 -4.36
CA TRP A 230 -5.83 -0.59 -4.36
C TRP A 230 -5.36 -1.75 -3.47
N VAL A 231 -4.12 -2.20 -3.67
CA VAL A 231 -3.56 -3.30 -2.87
C VAL A 231 -3.49 -2.90 -1.40
N PHE A 232 -3.00 -1.70 -1.09
CA PHE A 232 -2.96 -1.17 0.28
C PHE A 232 -4.33 -1.07 0.93
N TYR A 233 -5.34 -0.63 0.18
CA TYR A 233 -6.72 -0.55 0.67
C TYR A 233 -7.20 -1.93 1.10
N ILE A 234 -7.07 -2.95 0.26
CA ILE A 234 -7.56 -4.32 0.55
C ILE A 234 -6.74 -5.03 1.64
N GLN A 235 -5.48 -4.64 1.79
CA GLN A 235 -4.61 -5.13 2.87
C GLN A 235 -5.14 -4.82 4.28
N HIS A 236 -5.84 -3.69 4.42
CA HIS A 236 -6.32 -3.17 5.71
C HIS A 236 -7.84 -2.95 5.75
N GLN A 237 -8.55 -3.21 4.65
CA GLN A 237 -9.99 -3.08 4.53
C GLN A 237 -10.58 -4.39 4.02
N PHE A 238 -10.88 -5.32 4.93
CA PHE A 238 -11.44 -6.63 4.61
C PHE A 238 -12.31 -7.18 5.75
N GLU A 239 -13.07 -8.23 5.48
CA GLU A 239 -13.83 -8.92 6.52
C GLU A 239 -12.87 -9.72 7.42
N GLY A 240 -12.87 -9.42 8.72
CA GLY A 240 -11.94 -10.03 9.68
C GLY A 240 -10.74 -9.16 10.05
N VAL A 241 -10.63 -7.94 9.51
CA VAL A 241 -9.70 -6.94 10.03
C VAL A 241 -9.99 -6.64 11.51
N GLU A 242 -8.94 -6.41 12.29
CA GLU A 242 -9.03 -6.12 13.72
C GLU A 242 -8.60 -4.68 13.98
N TRP A 243 -9.52 -3.88 14.54
CA TRP A 243 -9.25 -2.55 15.07
C TRP A 243 -9.54 -2.53 16.56
N ASP A 244 -8.68 -1.87 17.34
CA ASP A 244 -8.86 -1.77 18.79
C ASP A 244 -8.26 -0.48 19.36
N HIS A 245 -8.67 -0.14 20.58
CA HIS A 245 -8.06 0.95 21.35
C HIS A 245 -6.74 0.50 21.98
N GLN A 246 -5.88 1.45 22.29
CA GLN A 246 -4.50 1.25 22.74
C GLN A 246 -4.37 0.28 23.94
N GLY A 247 -5.37 0.21 24.81
CA GLY A 247 -5.39 -0.70 25.97
C GLY A 247 -5.52 -2.19 25.62
N ASN A 248 -6.21 -2.52 24.53
CA ASN A 248 -6.43 -3.89 24.07
C ASN A 248 -5.63 -4.22 22.80
N TRP A 249 -5.06 -3.21 22.16
CA TRP A 249 -4.31 -3.34 20.93
C TRP A 249 -2.90 -3.90 21.15
N SER A 250 -2.52 -4.89 20.34
CA SER A 250 -1.19 -5.49 20.28
C SER A 250 -0.60 -5.25 18.90
N VAL A 251 0.59 -4.65 18.83
CA VAL A 251 1.27 -4.36 17.55
C VAL A 251 1.50 -5.62 16.73
N HIS A 252 1.86 -6.73 17.36
CA HIS A 252 2.15 -7.97 16.65
C HIS A 252 0.87 -8.66 16.18
N ASP A 253 -0.17 -8.71 17.02
CA ASP A 253 -1.41 -9.38 16.66
C ASP A 253 -2.17 -8.55 15.61
N SER A 254 -2.16 -7.22 15.72
CA SER A 254 -2.72 -6.36 14.66
C SER A 254 -1.93 -6.47 13.35
N ALA A 255 -0.60 -6.62 13.40
CA ALA A 255 0.21 -6.84 12.21
C ALA A 255 -0.16 -8.15 11.48
N LEU A 256 -0.26 -9.28 12.20
CA LEU A 256 -0.53 -10.59 11.60
C LEU A 256 -2.03 -10.86 11.38
N TYR A 257 -2.85 -10.63 12.40
CA TYR A 257 -4.27 -10.93 12.41
C TYR A 257 -5.15 -9.74 12.01
N GLY A 258 -4.62 -8.52 12.02
CA GLY A 258 -5.29 -7.32 11.49
C GLY A 258 -4.93 -6.99 10.04
N SER A 259 -4.13 -7.81 9.34
CA SER A 259 -3.78 -7.62 7.93
C SER A 259 -4.20 -8.81 7.07
N SER A 260 -4.50 -8.59 5.79
CA SER A 260 -4.95 -9.67 4.90
C SER A 260 -3.79 -10.41 4.20
N TYR A 261 -4.08 -11.63 3.75
CA TYR A 261 -3.39 -12.26 2.63
C TYR A 261 -4.23 -12.11 1.37
N TYR A 262 -3.86 -11.14 0.54
CA TYR A 262 -4.53 -10.86 -0.72
C TYR A 262 -4.01 -11.78 -1.84
N VAL A 263 -4.83 -12.76 -2.20
CA VAL A 263 -4.50 -13.77 -3.21
C VAL A 263 -4.87 -13.25 -4.60
N LEU A 264 -3.86 -12.80 -5.33
CA LEU A 264 -3.99 -12.40 -6.73
C LEU A 264 -3.62 -13.55 -7.67
N PRO A 265 -4.10 -13.53 -8.93
CA PRO A 265 -3.58 -14.37 -10.01
C PRO A 265 -2.06 -14.20 -10.17
N GLY A 266 -1.37 -15.25 -10.64
CA GLY A 266 0.10 -15.29 -10.69
C GLY A 266 0.77 -14.11 -11.40
N TRP A 267 0.21 -13.66 -12.53
CA TRP A 267 0.74 -12.49 -13.26
C TRP A 267 0.57 -11.18 -12.47
N LEU A 268 -0.55 -11.01 -11.75
CA LEU A 268 -0.77 -9.86 -10.86
C LEU A 268 0.12 -9.90 -9.61
N ASN A 269 0.37 -11.09 -9.03
CA ASN A 269 1.32 -11.25 -7.95
C ASN A 269 2.73 -10.83 -8.35
N TRP A 270 3.13 -11.09 -9.61
CA TRP A 270 4.40 -10.63 -10.11
C TRP A 270 4.47 -9.10 -10.13
N PHE A 271 3.48 -8.41 -10.70
CA PHE A 271 3.48 -6.94 -10.68
C PHE A 271 3.35 -6.33 -9.28
N SER A 272 2.68 -7.00 -8.35
CA SER A 272 2.56 -6.53 -6.96
C SER A 272 3.69 -6.98 -6.05
N CYS A 273 4.74 -7.62 -6.58
CA CYS A 273 5.85 -8.16 -5.79
C CYS A 273 5.39 -9.09 -4.66
N ASN A 274 4.37 -9.94 -4.83
CA ASN A 274 3.84 -10.78 -3.73
C ASN A 274 3.45 -9.98 -2.45
N VAL A 275 3.32 -8.65 -2.50
CA VAL A 275 2.98 -7.81 -1.34
C VAL A 275 1.59 -8.16 -0.79
N GLY A 276 0.80 -8.90 -1.57
CA GLY A 276 -0.44 -9.51 -1.10
C GLY A 276 -0.26 -10.42 0.12
N ILE A 277 0.92 -11.02 0.36
CA ILE A 277 1.27 -11.75 1.60
C ILE A 277 1.56 -10.74 2.72
N HIS A 278 0.58 -9.85 2.95
CA HIS A 278 0.79 -8.64 3.72
C HIS A 278 0.82 -8.90 5.20
N HIS A 279 0.04 -9.84 5.71
CA HIS A 279 0.08 -10.20 7.13
C HIS A 279 1.48 -10.65 7.60
N VAL A 280 2.23 -11.38 6.76
CA VAL A 280 3.60 -11.82 7.10
C VAL A 280 4.52 -10.61 7.02
N HIS A 281 4.36 -9.81 5.97
CA HIS A 281 5.13 -8.59 5.77
C HIS A 281 4.95 -7.60 6.93
N HIS A 282 3.72 -7.34 7.37
CA HIS A 282 3.41 -6.46 8.51
C HIS A 282 4.07 -6.96 9.79
N LEU A 283 4.03 -8.27 10.05
CA LEU A 283 4.68 -8.83 11.23
C LEU A 283 6.21 -8.78 11.15
N TYR A 284 6.79 -8.97 9.96
CA TYR A 284 8.24 -8.97 9.77
C TYR A 284 8.66 -8.39 8.41
N ALA A 285 8.65 -7.07 8.30
CA ALA A 285 8.83 -6.33 7.04
C ALA A 285 10.23 -6.44 6.40
N ARG A 286 11.20 -7.02 7.13
CA ARG A 286 12.57 -7.26 6.62
C ARG A 286 12.68 -8.46 5.69
N ILE A 287 11.63 -9.27 5.54
CA ILE A 287 11.62 -10.37 4.55
C ILE A 287 11.40 -9.75 3.18
N ALA A 288 12.35 -9.96 2.27
CA ALA A 288 12.20 -9.53 0.89
C ALA A 288 10.97 -10.18 0.27
N PHE A 289 10.25 -9.41 -0.54
CA PHE A 289 9.00 -9.83 -1.16
C PHE A 289 9.07 -11.16 -1.94
N TYR A 290 10.24 -11.46 -2.54
CA TYR A 290 10.46 -12.69 -3.31
C TYR A 290 10.64 -13.93 -2.42
N ARG A 291 10.86 -13.73 -1.10
CA ARG A 291 10.96 -14.79 -0.09
C ARG A 291 9.65 -15.01 0.69
N LEU A 292 8.70 -14.07 0.64
CA LEU A 292 7.39 -14.24 1.30
C LEU A 292 6.67 -15.55 0.89
N PRO A 293 6.71 -16.00 -0.39
CA PRO A 293 6.13 -17.30 -0.75
C PRO A 293 6.81 -18.51 -0.09
N GLU A 294 8.12 -18.42 0.26
CA GLU A 294 8.81 -19.49 1.00
C GLU A 294 8.17 -19.68 2.38
N VAL A 295 7.82 -18.57 3.06
CA VAL A 295 7.15 -18.61 4.36
C VAL A 295 5.82 -19.35 4.28
N LEU A 296 4.98 -19.03 3.29
CA LEU A 296 3.67 -19.69 3.16
C LEU A 296 3.77 -21.15 2.75
N ARG A 297 4.81 -21.52 2.00
CA ARG A 297 5.08 -22.92 1.63
C ARG A 297 5.49 -23.74 2.86
N ASP A 298 6.37 -23.18 3.68
CA ASP A 298 6.97 -23.87 4.82
C ASP A 298 6.04 -23.82 6.06
N HIS A 299 5.10 -22.85 6.11
CA HIS A 299 4.08 -22.67 7.15
C HIS A 299 2.67 -22.48 6.56
N PRO A 300 2.02 -23.56 6.08
CA PRO A 300 0.69 -23.49 5.44
C PRO A 300 -0.42 -22.90 6.30
N GLU A 301 -0.29 -22.91 7.63
CA GLU A 301 -1.24 -22.30 8.57
C GLU A 301 -1.34 -20.77 8.38
N LEU A 302 -0.26 -20.12 7.93
CA LEU A 302 -0.28 -18.70 7.58
C LEU A 302 -1.06 -18.45 6.29
N ALA A 303 -1.01 -19.38 5.32
CA ALA A 303 -1.75 -19.26 4.07
C ALA A 303 -3.29 -19.34 4.27
N GLY A 304 -3.73 -19.93 5.38
CA GLY A 304 -5.14 -19.97 5.80
C GLY A 304 -5.62 -18.71 6.54
N THR A 305 -4.71 -17.83 6.97
CA THR A 305 -5.04 -16.67 7.81
C THR A 305 -5.45 -15.46 6.96
N ASN A 306 -6.58 -14.84 7.27
CA ASN A 306 -7.08 -13.60 6.66
C ASN A 306 -7.04 -13.56 5.12
N ARG A 307 -7.37 -14.70 4.51
CA ARG A 307 -7.28 -14.87 3.06
C ARG A 307 -8.39 -14.09 2.35
N VAL A 308 -8.01 -13.19 1.45
CA VAL A 308 -8.91 -12.39 0.62
C VAL A 308 -8.60 -12.66 -0.85
N THR A 309 -9.58 -13.06 -1.65
CA THR A 309 -9.38 -13.22 -3.11
C THR A 309 -9.65 -11.92 -3.86
N PHE A 310 -9.25 -11.83 -5.13
CA PHE A 310 -9.65 -10.72 -6.01
C PHE A 310 -11.17 -10.49 -6.02
N ARG A 311 -11.99 -11.55 -6.04
CA ARG A 311 -13.45 -11.41 -6.01
C ARG A 311 -13.95 -10.87 -4.67
N ASP A 312 -13.35 -11.28 -3.56
CA ASP A 312 -13.72 -10.80 -2.22
C ASP A 312 -13.35 -9.33 -2.04
N SER A 313 -12.24 -8.89 -2.64
CA SER A 313 -11.79 -7.49 -2.58
C SER A 313 -12.83 -6.51 -3.13
N LEU A 314 -13.60 -6.91 -4.16
CA LEU A 314 -14.69 -6.10 -4.69
C LEU A 314 -15.84 -5.92 -3.67
N LYS A 315 -16.09 -6.91 -2.81
CA LYS A 315 -17.07 -6.81 -1.72
C LYS A 315 -16.56 -5.91 -0.59
N CYS A 316 -15.26 -5.97 -0.31
CA CYS A 316 -14.61 -5.15 0.71
C CYS A 316 -14.76 -3.64 0.47
N MET A 317 -14.99 -3.22 -0.77
CA MET A 317 -15.34 -1.84 -1.11
C MET A 317 -16.62 -1.33 -0.44
N LYS A 318 -17.49 -2.21 0.10
CA LYS A 318 -18.70 -1.83 0.84
C LYS A 318 -18.45 -1.57 2.33
N LEU A 319 -17.33 -2.05 2.86
CA LEU A 319 -16.91 -1.83 4.23
C LEU A 319 -16.43 -0.38 4.36
N LYS A 320 -16.85 0.35 5.40
CA LYS A 320 -16.59 1.80 5.53
C LYS A 320 -16.20 2.23 6.94
N LEU A 321 -16.83 1.63 7.95
CA LEU A 321 -16.76 2.01 9.35
C LEU A 321 -16.43 0.79 10.21
N TRP A 322 -15.79 0.99 11.35
CA TRP A 322 -15.58 -0.06 12.36
C TRP A 322 -16.75 -0.06 13.36
N ASP A 323 -17.39 -1.21 13.53
CA ASP A 323 -18.43 -1.41 14.54
C ASP A 323 -17.82 -2.11 15.76
N GLU A 324 -17.65 -1.35 16.84
CA GLU A 324 -16.98 -1.79 18.07
C GLU A 324 -17.77 -2.89 18.78
N ASP A 325 -19.11 -2.84 18.77
CA ASP A 325 -19.96 -3.82 19.45
C ASP A 325 -19.84 -5.21 18.80
N THR A 326 -19.80 -5.24 17.46
CA THR A 326 -19.77 -6.49 16.70
C THR A 326 -18.37 -6.90 16.29
N ARG A 327 -17.37 -6.05 16.57
CA ARG A 327 -15.97 -6.16 16.13
C ARG A 327 -15.84 -6.48 14.64
N ARG A 328 -16.58 -5.73 13.82
CA ARG A 328 -16.64 -5.93 12.37
C ARG A 328 -16.68 -4.61 11.63
N MET A 329 -16.19 -4.64 10.40
CA MET A 329 -16.40 -3.53 9.49
C MET A 329 -17.84 -3.55 8.93
N VAL A 330 -18.46 -2.39 8.85
CA VAL A 330 -19.84 -2.22 8.33
C VAL A 330 -19.91 -1.13 7.26
N GLY A 331 -20.98 -1.17 6.46
CA GLY A 331 -21.31 -0.11 5.51
C GLY A 331 -22.15 1.00 6.14
N PHE A 332 -22.29 2.13 5.42
CA PHE A 332 -23.03 3.30 5.93
C PHE A 332 -24.48 3.01 6.30
N ALA A 333 -25.20 2.20 5.51
CA ALA A 333 -26.60 1.88 5.78
C ALA A 333 -26.79 1.13 7.11
N ALA A 334 -25.89 0.19 7.43
CA ALA A 334 -25.91 -0.53 8.70
C ALA A 334 -25.58 0.39 9.88
N ALA A 335 -24.61 1.30 9.71
CA ALA A 335 -24.25 2.28 10.72
C ALA A 335 -25.38 3.28 11.03
N ASP A 336 -26.09 3.76 10.00
CA ASP A 336 -27.24 4.64 10.18
C ASP A 336 -28.41 3.89 10.84
N ALA A 337 -28.65 2.62 10.49
CA ALA A 337 -29.70 1.80 11.08
C ALA A 337 -29.46 1.53 12.57
N LYS A 338 -28.22 1.28 12.98
CA LYS A 338 -27.84 1.14 14.40
C LYS A 338 -28.14 2.41 15.20
N ALA A 339 -27.82 3.58 14.64
CA ALA A 339 -28.12 4.86 15.28
C ALA A 339 -29.62 5.07 15.48
N ALA A 340 -30.44 4.70 14.49
CA ALA A 340 -31.89 4.80 14.59
C ALA A 340 -32.49 3.88 15.68
N GLN A 341 -31.80 2.80 16.04
CA GLN A 341 -32.22 1.86 17.09
C GLN A 341 -31.74 2.27 18.49
N GLY A 342 -30.92 3.32 18.62
CA GLY A 342 -30.35 3.75 19.90
C GLY A 342 -29.28 2.80 20.46
N VAL A 343 -28.77 1.87 19.65
CA VAL A 343 -27.73 0.89 20.03
C VAL A 343 -26.38 1.43 19.55
N LEU A 344 -25.81 2.36 20.32
CA LEU A 344 -24.47 2.89 20.06
C LEU A 344 -23.67 2.86 21.36
N ALA A 345 -22.45 2.30 21.30
CA ALA A 345 -21.43 2.59 22.31
C ALA A 345 -21.16 4.11 22.38
N PRO A 346 -20.78 4.64 23.55
CA PRO A 346 -20.35 6.04 23.67
C PRO A 346 -19.22 6.33 22.68
N ALA A 347 -19.24 7.51 22.05
CA ALA A 347 -18.05 8.00 21.37
C ALA A 347 -17.09 8.51 22.46
N GLU A 348 -15.90 7.92 22.55
CA GLU A 348 -14.84 8.35 23.48
C GLU A 348 -14.11 9.60 22.99
#